data_AF-A0A966NN53-F1
#
_entry.id   AF-A0A966NN53-F1
#
_cell.length_a   1.000
_cell.length_b   1.000
_cell.length_c   1.000
_cell.angle_alpha   90.00
_cell.angle_beta   90.00
_cell.angle_gamma   90.00
#
_symmetry.space_group_name_H-M   'P 1'
#
loop_
_entity.id
_entity.type
_entity.pdbx_description
1 polymer ?
#
loop_
_entity_poly.entity_id
_entity_poly.type
_entity_poly.pdbx_seq_one_letter_code
_entity_poly.pdbx_strand_id
1 'polypeptide(L)' 'MTAESTVLDTTDREILSVLKSDARIPWQMLGERVGLSANAAADRVRRLLRRGVITRFTTV' A
#
# COMPACT_ATOMS: atom_id res chain seq x y z
N MET A 1 6.94 21.18 -6.90
CA MET A 1 6.12 20.74 -8.05
C MET A 1 6.37 19.26 -8.26
N THR A 2 5.59 18.38 -7.62
CA THR A 2 5.50 16.94 -7.91
C THR A 2 4.47 16.30 -6.97
N ALA A 3 3.21 16.45 -7.33
CA ALA A 3 2.24 15.42 -7.04
C ALA A 3 1.55 15.17 -8.38
N GLU A 4 2.18 14.34 -9.21
CA GLU A 4 1.42 13.68 -10.26
C GLU A 4 0.27 12.98 -9.54
N SER A 5 -0.95 13.42 -9.82
CA SER A 5 -2.18 12.83 -9.34
C SER A 5 -2.33 11.44 -9.98
N THR A 6 -1.46 10.50 -9.59
CA THR A 6 -1.70 9.08 -9.83
C THR A 6 -2.97 8.79 -9.06
N VAL A 7 -4.06 8.51 -9.77
CA VAL A 7 -5.34 8.11 -9.17
C VAL A 7 -5.04 6.90 -8.29
N LEU A 8 -4.93 7.14 -6.99
CA LEU A 8 -4.80 6.11 -5.97
C LEU A 8 -6.21 5.63 -5.71
N ASP A 9 -6.46 4.36 -6.00
CA ASP A 9 -7.73 3.73 -5.70
C ASP A 9 -7.96 3.75 -4.19
N THR A 10 -9.22 3.68 -3.76
CA THR A 10 -9.58 3.58 -2.34
C THR A 10 -8.81 2.44 -1.64
N THR A 11 -8.67 1.30 -2.32
CA THR A 11 -7.88 0.16 -1.83
C THR A 11 -6.39 0.48 -1.67
N ASP A 12 -5.80 1.25 -2.60
CA ASP A 12 -4.39 1.65 -2.46
C ASP A 12 -4.20 2.56 -1.23
N ARG A 13 -5.17 3.45 -0.96
CA ARG A 13 -5.16 4.28 0.25
C ARG A 13 -5.32 3.48 1.52
N GLU A 14 -6.19 2.47 1.53
CA GLU A 14 -6.32 1.58 2.69
C GLU A 14 -5.05 0.76 2.93
N ILE A 15 -4.45 0.20 1.87
CA ILE A 15 -3.17 -0.50 1.96
C ILE A 15 -2.11 0.41 2.59
N LEU A 16 -2.02 1.67 2.13
CA LEU A 16 -1.09 2.65 2.69
C LEU A 16 -1.41 2.98 4.15
N SER A 17 -2.68 3.10 4.53
CA SER A 17 -3.11 3.36 5.90
C SER A 17 -2.72 2.21 6.85
N VAL A 18 -2.94 0.96 6.41
CA VAL A 18 -2.55 -0.22 7.16
C VAL A 18 -1.04 -0.31 7.28
N LEU A 19 -0.29 -0.14 6.19
CA LEU A 19 1.18 -0.16 6.20
C LEU A 19 1.79 0.99 7.01
N LYS A 20 1.13 2.15 7.06
CA LYS A 20 1.55 3.27 7.91
C LYS A 20 1.39 2.95 9.40
N SER A 21 0.39 2.16 9.74
CA SER A 21 0.13 1.72 11.12
C SER A 21 1.01 0.53 11.51
N ASP A 22 1.20 -0.42 10.59
CA ASP A 22 2.01 -1.61 10.75
C ASP A 22 2.60 -2.04 9.41
N ALA A 23 3.84 -1.62 9.15
CA ALA A 23 4.57 -1.99 7.93
C ALA A 23 5.06 -3.45 7.93
N ARG A 24 4.96 -4.17 9.06
CA ARG A 24 5.38 -5.56 9.22
C ARG A 24 4.23 -6.55 9.12
N ILE A 25 3.00 -6.06 8.91
CA ILE A 25 1.83 -6.90 8.74
C ILE A 25 2.03 -7.91 7.59
N PRO A 26 1.72 -9.20 7.79
CA PRO A 26 1.81 -10.17 6.71
C PRO A 26 0.80 -9.85 5.61
N TRP A 27 1.17 -10.14 4.35
CA TRP A 27 0.35 -9.84 3.16
C TRP A 27 -1.07 -10.42 3.22
N GLN A 28 -1.23 -11.56 3.90
CA GLN A 28 -2.52 -12.19 4.11
C GLN A 28 -3.45 -11.33 4.98
N MET A 29 -2.97 -10.86 6.13
CA MET A 29 -3.71 -9.95 7.01
C MET A 29 -3.92 -8.57 6.36
N LEU A 30 -2.95 -8.10 5.58
CA LEU A 30 -3.11 -6.87 4.79
C LEU A 30 -4.26 -7.01 3.79
N GLY A 31 -4.29 -8.13 3.05
CA GLY A 31 -5.35 -8.46 2.11
C GLY A 31 -6.71 -8.54 2.78
N GLU A 32 -6.83 -9.29 3.88
CA GLU A 32 -8.08 -9.40 4.65
C GLU A 32 -8.61 -8.04 5.11
N ARG A 33 -7.72 -7.14 5.55
CA ARG A 33 -8.09 -5.79 5.98
C ARG A 33 -8.63 -4.89 4.86
N VAL A 34 -8.15 -5.08 3.63
CA VAL A 34 -8.50 -4.24 2.47
C VAL A 34 -9.43 -4.94 1.47
N GLY A 35 -9.96 -6.12 1.84
CA GLY A 35 -10.85 -6.92 0.99
C GLY A 35 -10.17 -7.54 -0.23
N LEU A 36 -8.86 -7.78 -0.18
CA LEU A 36 -8.07 -8.39 -1.25
C LEU A 36 -7.48 -9.75 -0.85
N SER A 37 -7.10 -10.54 -1.85
CA SER A 37 -6.24 -11.71 -1.61
C SER A 37 -4.82 -11.30 -1.24
N ALA A 38 -4.10 -12.17 -0.52
CA ALA A 38 -2.71 -11.94 -0.13
C ALA A 38 -1.80 -11.57 -1.33
N ASN A 39 -1.98 -12.26 -2.46
CA ASN A 39 -1.25 -11.98 -3.69
C ASN A 39 -1.61 -10.63 -4.30
N ALA A 40 -2.89 -10.26 -4.29
CA ALA A 40 -3.33 -8.96 -4.81
C ALA A 40 -2.79 -7.81 -3.95
N ALA A 41 -2.79 -7.95 -2.62
CA ALA A 41 -2.20 -6.98 -1.71
C ALA A 41 -0.69 -6.82 -1.98
N ALA A 42 0.06 -7.92 -2.10
CA ALA A 42 1.48 -7.89 -2.42
C ALA A 42 1.77 -7.24 -3.79
N ASP A 43 0.99 -7.55 -4.82
CA ASP A 43 1.16 -6.96 -6.14
C ASP A 43 0.86 -5.45 -6.15
N ARG A 44 -0.18 -5.02 -5.42
CA ARG A 44 -0.53 -3.61 -5.23
C ARG A 44 0.60 -2.84 -4.54
N VAL A 45 1.15 -3.36 -3.44
CA VAL A 45 2.29 -2.75 -2.74
C VAL A 45 3.51 -2.66 -3.65
N ARG A 46 3.83 -3.72 -4.40
CA ARG A 46 4.90 -3.69 -5.40
C ARG A 46 4.65 -2.64 -6.49
N ARG A 47 3.40 -2.49 -6.95
CA ARG A 47 3.02 -1.45 -7.93
C ARG A 47 3.24 -0.06 -7.36
N LEU A 48 2.83 0.19 -6.11
CA LEU A 48 3.01 1.47 -5.42
C LEU A 48 4.49 1.82 -5.20
N LEU A 49 5.33 0.83 -4.89
CA LEU A 49 6.80 0.98 -4.86
C LEU A 49 7.37 1.33 -6.24
N ARG A 50 6.98 0.59 -7.29
CA ARG A 50 7.44 0.84 -8.66
C ARG A 50 7.01 2.21 -9.20
N ARG A 51 5.83 2.69 -8.81
CA ARG A 51 5.31 4.01 -9.19
C ARG A 51 5.94 5.16 -8.39
N GLY A 52 6.79 4.87 -7.41
CA GLY A 52 7.38 5.88 -6.54
C GLY A 52 6.41 6.54 -5.55
N VAL A 53 5.18 6.02 -5.45
CA VAL A 53 4.16 6.50 -4.49
C VAL A 53 4.58 6.18 -3.05
N ILE A 54 5.13 4.97 -2.83
CA ILE A 54 5.78 4.63 -1.57
C ILE A 54 7.24 5.09 -1.67
N THR A 55 7.52 6.28 -1.17
CA THR A 55 8.85 6.90 -1.24
C THR A 55 9.76 6.42 -0.09
N ARG A 56 9.20 6.15 1.09
CA ARG A 56 9.94 5.62 2.24
C ARG A 56 8.97 4.96 3.24
N PHE A 57 9.34 3.79 3.76
CA PHE A 57 8.73 3.27 4.98
C PHE A 57 9.37 4.02 6.16
N THR A 58 8.64 4.97 6.73
CA THR A 58 9.09 5.69 7.93
C THR A 58 8.20 5.32 9.10
N THR A 59 8.79 4.79 10.16
CA THR A 59 8.18 4.66 11.48
C THR A 59 8.61 5.88 12.28
N VAL A 60 7.66 6.66 12.81
CA VAL A 60 7.94 7.72 13.80
C VAL A 60 7.73 7.20 15.21
#